data_AF-A0A9Q2PPZ1-F1
#
_entry.id   AF-A0A9Q2PPZ1-F1
#
_cell.length_a   1.000
_cell.length_b   1.000
_cell.length_c   1.000
_cell.angle_alpha   90.00
_cell.angle_beta   90.00
_cell.angle_gamma   90.00
#
_symmetry.space_group_name_H-M   'P 1'
#
loop_
_entity.id
_entity.type
_entity.pdbx_description
1 polymer ?
#
loop_
_entity_poly.entity_id
_entity_poly.type
_entity_poly.pdbx_seq_one_letter_code
_entity_poly.pdbx_strand_id
1 'polypeptide(L)' 'MSESTIRPALTANAIGERLSMNRTSVYRLFTRKVHPLPHVKVGDTGVRVQADTFEKWLREEEQMSVGSSSRRRS' A
#
# COMPACT_ATOMS: atom_id res chain seq x y z
N MET A 1 14.83 3.25 -25.28
CA MET A 1 13.76 4.15 -24.83
C MET A 1 12.91 3.34 -23.87
N SER A 2 13.11 3.51 -22.56
CA SER A 2 12.28 2.83 -21.58
C SER A 2 10.96 3.59 -21.52
N GLU A 3 9.93 3.03 -22.15
CA GLU A 3 8.56 3.52 -22.03
C GLU A 3 8.26 3.64 -20.54
N SER A 4 8.20 4.88 -20.06
CA SER A 4 7.72 5.15 -18.72
C SER A 4 6.22 4.89 -18.78
N THR A 5 5.83 3.63 -18.69
CA THR A 5 4.43 3.23 -18.54
C THR A 5 3.97 3.88 -17.25
N ILE A 6 3.36 5.08 -17.36
CA ILE A 6 2.82 5.81 -16.22
C ILE A 6 1.71 4.92 -15.68
N ARG A 7 2.04 4.12 -14.66
CA ARG A 7 1.07 3.19 -14.10
C ARG A 7 -0.03 4.01 -13.43
N PRO A 8 -1.30 3.77 -13.79
CA PRO A 8 -2.40 4.54 -13.22
C PRO A 8 -2.45 4.32 -11.70
N ALA A 9 -2.89 5.36 -10.97
CA ALA A 9 -3.05 5.26 -9.52
C ALA A 9 -4.03 4.12 -9.15
N LEU A 10 -3.60 3.26 -8.22
CA LEU A 10 -4.39 2.16 -7.70
C LEU A 10 -5.49 2.68 -6.78
N THR A 11 -6.67 2.08 -6.91
CA THR A 11 -7.80 2.34 -6.03
C THR A 11 -7.75 1.45 -4.79
N ALA A 12 -8.53 1.80 -3.76
CA ALA A 12 -8.67 0.97 -2.56
C ALA A 12 -9.10 -0.49 -2.88
N ASN A 13 -9.87 -0.70 -3.96
CA ASN A 13 -10.23 -2.06 -4.40
C ASN A 13 -9.02 -2.82 -4.94
N ALA A 14 -8.27 -2.21 -5.87
CA ALA A 14 -7.09 -2.85 -6.47
C ALA A 14 -5.99 -3.12 -5.42
N ILE A 15 -5.83 -2.21 -4.45
CA ILE A 15 -4.94 -2.42 -3.31
C ILE A 15 -5.46 -3.55 -2.41
N GLY A 16 -6.77 -3.59 -2.17
CA GLY A 16 -7.42 -4.64 -1.40
C GLY A 16 -7.22 -6.02 -2.00
N GLU A 17 -7.35 -6.16 -3.32
CA GLU A 17 -7.05 -7.42 -4.02
C GLU A 17 -5.61 -7.87 -3.81
N ARG A 18 -4.63 -6.95 -3.92
CA ARG A 18 -3.21 -7.27 -3.72
C ARG A 18 -2.87 -7.64 -2.28
N LEU A 19 -3.51 -6.99 -1.30
CA LEU A 19 -3.29 -7.24 0.11
C LEU A 19 -4.22 -8.31 0.69
N SER A 20 -5.13 -8.88 -0.11
CA SER A 20 -6.23 -9.74 0.35
C SER A 20 -7.03 -9.10 1.49
N MET A 21 -7.28 -7.79 1.39
CA MET A 21 -8.02 -6.98 2.34
C MET A 21 -9.29 -6.41 1.71
N ASN A 22 -10.34 -6.26 2.52
CA ASN A 22 -11.53 -5.53 2.06
C ASN A 22 -11.23 -4.02 1.95
N ARG A 23 -12.00 -3.34 1.09
CA ARG A 23 -11.88 -1.89 0.83
C ARG A 23 -11.88 -1.03 2.11
N THR A 24 -12.70 -1.39 3.10
CA THR A 24 -12.79 -0.65 4.36
C THR A 24 -11.51 -0.76 5.18
N SER A 25 -10.93 -1.96 5.25
CA SER A 25 -9.64 -2.20 5.90
C SER A 25 -8.52 -1.44 5.20
N VAL A 26 -8.51 -1.42 3.87
CA VAL A 26 -7.57 -0.60 3.09
C VAL A 26 -7.74 0.88 3.42
N TYR A 27 -8.97 1.40 3.37
CA TYR A 27 -9.24 2.79 3.76
C TYR A 27 -8.74 3.09 5.18
N ARG A 28 -8.99 2.20 6.15
CA ARG A 28 -8.50 2.35 7.53
C ARG A 28 -6.98 2.27 7.64
N LEU A 29 -6.30 1.46 6.82
CA LEU A 29 -4.85 1.38 6.76
C LEU A 29 -4.25 2.74 6.39
N PHE A 30 -4.73 3.33 5.30
CA PHE A 30 -4.22 4.62 4.80
C PHE A 30 -4.66 5.82 5.65
N THR A 31 -5.81 5.74 6.32
CA THR A 31 -6.34 6.85 7.14
C THR A 31 -5.84 6.87 8.58
N ARG A 32 -5.05 5.88 9.01
CA ARG A 32 -4.42 5.89 10.33
C ARG A 32 -3.37 6.99 10.43
N LYS A 33 -3.46 7.79 11.50
CA LYS A 33 -2.72 8.98 11.94
C LYS A 33 -1.59 9.54 11.05
N VAL A 34 -0.65 8.76 10.53
CA VAL A 34 0.27 9.16 9.45
C VAL A 34 0.65 7.90 8.68
N HIS A 35 0.03 7.67 7.53
CA HIS A 35 0.47 6.59 6.65
C HIS A 35 1.70 7.09 5.85
N PRO A 36 2.81 6.31 5.77
CA PRO A 36 4.03 6.76 5.09
C PRO A 36 3.84 6.92 3.58
N LEU A 37 2.89 6.19 2.98
CA LEU A 37 2.57 6.37 1.57
C LEU A 37 1.76 7.65 1.30
N PRO A 38 2.20 8.49 0.33
CA PRO A 38 1.38 9.57 -0.20
C PRO A 38 0.15 8.99 -0.89
N HIS A 39 -1.02 9.40 -0.42
CA HIS A 39 -2.30 8.91 -0.90
C HIS A 39 -3.33 10.02 -0.95
N VAL A 40 -4.30 9.88 -1.86
CA VAL A 40 -5.43 10.80 -2.01
C VAL A 40 -6.70 10.10 -1.56
N LYS A 41 -7.46 10.73 -0.67
CA LYS A 41 -8.79 10.24 -0.28
C LYS A 41 -9.81 10.65 -1.33
N VAL A 42 -10.69 9.73 -1.71
CA VAL A 42 -11.73 9.96 -2.73
C VAL A 42 -13.06 9.48 -2.18
N GLY A 43 -13.95 10.42 -1.85
CA GLY A 43 -15.23 10.12 -1.19
C GLY A 43 -15.07 9.51 0.20
N ASP A 44 -16.07 8.78 0.67
CA ASP A 44 -16.16 8.31 2.07
C ASP A 44 -15.20 7.15 2.40
N THR A 45 -14.90 6.29 1.43
CA THR A 45 -14.09 5.07 1.63
C THR A 45 -13.17 4.76 0.45
N GLY A 46 -12.89 5.76 -0.40
CA GLY A 46 -11.94 5.62 -1.50
C GLY A 46 -10.56 6.14 -1.12
N VAL A 47 -9.53 5.42 -1.57
CA VAL A 47 -8.14 5.83 -1.51
C VAL A 47 -7.53 5.63 -2.89
N ARG A 48 -6.68 6.56 -3.31
CA ARG A 48 -5.85 6.43 -4.51
C ARG A 48 -4.38 6.59 -4.15
N VAL A 49 -3.56 5.66 -4.63
CA VAL A 49 -2.11 5.65 -4.40
C VAL A 49 -1.43 5.42 -5.75
N GLN A 50 -0.33 6.11 -6.02
CA GLN A 50 0.45 5.79 -7.23
C GLN A 50 0.93 4.34 -7.18
N ALA A 51 0.75 3.60 -8.28
CA ALA A 51 1.09 2.18 -8.33
C ALA A 51 2.58 1.93 -8.01
N ASP A 52 3.47 2.76 -8.56
CA ASP A 52 4.91 2.61 -8.35
C ASP A 52 5.30 2.85 -6.89
N THR A 53 4.69 3.83 -6.23
CA THR A 53 4.93 4.10 -4.81
C THR A 53 4.38 2.97 -3.94
N PHE A 54 3.18 2.47 -4.25
CA PHE A 54 2.59 1.34 -3.56
C PHE A 54 3.45 0.07 -3.69
N GLU A 55 3.94 -0.24 -4.89
CA GLU A 55 4.79 -1.41 -5.13
C GLU A 55 6.14 -1.32 -4.41
N LYS A 56 6.74 -0.12 -4.35
CA LYS A 56 7.95 0.10 -3.57
C LYS A 56 7.72 -0.15 -2.09
N TRP A 57 6.68 0.45 -1.53
CA TRP A 57 6.33 0.24 -0.12
C TRP A 57 5.97 -1.22 0.18
N LEU A 58 5.23 -1.89 -0.70
CA LEU A 58 4.90 -3.31 -0.52
C LEU A 58 6.17 -4.16 -0.42
N ARG A 59 7.15 -3.93 -1.30
CA ARG A 59 8.44 -4.62 -1.25
C ARG A 59 9.22 -4.30 0.04
N GLU A 60 9.16 -3.06 0.51
CA GLU A 60 9.81 -2.66 1.76
C GLU A 60 9.16 -3.33 2.98
N GLU A 61 7.83 -3.38 3.04
CA GLU A 61 7.08 -4.08 4.08
C GLU A 61 7.35 -5.58 4.07
N GLU A 62 7.40 -6.22 2.89
CA GLU A 62 7.75 -7.63 2.76
C GLU A 62 9.16 -7.90 3.31
N GLN A 63 10.12 -7.03 3.02
CA GLN A 63 11.50 -7.13 3.52
C GLN A 63 11.60 -6.88 5.03
N MET A 64 10.84 -5.94 5.59
CA MET A 64 10.80 -5.71 7.04
C MET A 64 10.07 -6.85 7.78
N SER A 65 9.03 -7.44 7.17
CA SER A 65 8.27 -8.54 7.76
C SER A 65 9.10 -9.83 7.86
N VAL A 66 9.92 -10.15 6.85
CA VAL A 66 10.87 -11.28 6.95
C VAL A 66 12.01 -11.01 7.94
N GLY A 67 12.43 -9.75 8.12
CA GLY A 67 13.42 -9.36 9.13
C GLY A 67 12.91 -9.42 10.58
N SER A 68 11.60 -9.25 10.80
CA SER A 68 10.99 -9.23 12.13
C SER A 68 10.77 -10.61 12.75
N SER A 69 10.85 -11.71 11.98
CA SER A 69 10.78 -13.07 12.53
C SER A 69 12.07 -13.54 13.21
N SER A 70 13.18 -12.79 13.13
CA SER A 70 14.48 -13.22 13.70
C SER A 70 14.91 -12.49 14.98
N ARG A 71 14.01 -11.78 15.67
CA ARG A 71 14.30 -11.09 16.94
C ARG A 71 13.51 -11.58 18.16
N ARG A 72 12.91 -12.77 18.10
CA ARG A 72 12.40 -13.49 19.28
C ARG A 72 13.18 -14.78 19.52
N ARG A 73 14.41 -14.62 20.00
CA ARG A 73 15.11 -15.67 20.76
C ARG A 73 15.90 -14.98 21.86
N SER A 74 15.30 -14.97 23.04
CA SER A 74 15.95 -14.75 24.34
C SER A 74 15.21 -15.62 25.32
#